data_AF-A0A1V0N657-F1
#
_entry.id   AF-A0A1V0N657-F1
#
_cell.length_a   1.000
_cell.length_b   1.000
_cell.length_c   1.000
_cell.angle_alpha   90.00
_cell.angle_beta   90.00
_cell.angle_gamma   90.00
#
_symmetry.space_group_name_H-M   'P 1'
#
loop_
_entity.id
_entity.type
_entity.pdbx_description
1 polymer ?
#
loop_
_entity_poly.entity_id
_entity_poly.type
_entity_poly.pdbx_seq_one_letter_code
_entity_poly.pdbx_strand_id
1 'polypeptide(L)'
;MRYHLSDMLILEQVSESPKKPYRIIKGIVGKFDIEYKPSTGMIYPAIDRLLKAGYIKKTIDGYIITEEGKKYRSNNRENYEKLISNFMDNKLFFRNLRKAVRDLISTIKESDKSYIRENQETIIEEIGEISRKIKNKE
;
A
#
# COMPACT_ATOMS: atom_id res chain seq x y z
N MET A 1 -5.97 19.99 -5.37
CA MET A 1 -5.77 18.88 -6.33
C MET A 1 -5.45 17.64 -5.50
N ARG A 2 -6.18 16.53 -5.67
CA ARG A 2 -5.96 15.32 -4.84
C ARG A 2 -4.74 14.57 -5.39
N TYR A 3 -3.67 14.49 -4.60
CA TYR A 3 -2.47 13.76 -4.99
C TYR A 3 -2.68 12.26 -4.81
N HIS A 4 -2.34 11.47 -5.82
CA HIS A 4 -2.46 10.02 -5.77
C HIS A 4 -1.07 9.38 -5.68
N LEU A 5 -0.88 8.50 -4.68
CA LEU A 5 0.35 7.71 -4.53
C LEU A 5 0.68 6.91 -5.81
N SER A 6 -0.35 6.40 -6.50
CA SER A 6 -0.20 5.69 -7.78
C SER A 6 0.52 6.53 -8.83
N ASP A 7 0.22 7.83 -8.89
CA ASP A 7 0.68 8.70 -9.97
C ASP A 7 2.19 8.93 -9.82
N MET A 8 2.64 9.21 -8.59
CA MET A 8 4.05 9.37 -8.28
C MET A 8 4.85 8.08 -8.48
N LEU A 9 4.28 6.93 -8.07
CA LEU A 9 4.91 5.63 -8.29
C LEU A 9 5.07 5.29 -9.77
N ILE A 10 4.06 5.58 -10.59
CA ILE A 10 4.12 5.37 -12.04
C ILE A 10 5.16 6.32 -12.66
N LEU A 11 5.14 7.60 -12.30
CA LEU A 11 6.08 8.60 -12.83
C LEU A 11 7.54 8.25 -12.48
N GLU A 12 7.79 7.72 -11.28
CA GLU A 12 9.10 7.18 -10.90
C GLU A 12 9.48 5.95 -11.75
N GLN A 13 8.53 5.06 -12.04
CA GLN A 13 8.84 3.91 -12.88
C GLN A 13 9.17 4.30 -14.32
N VAL A 14 8.52 5.32 -14.88
CA VAL A 14 8.67 5.71 -16.28
C VAL A 14 9.62 6.90 -16.48
N SER A 15 10.46 7.23 -15.49
CA SER A 15 11.31 8.42 -15.52
C SER A 15 12.53 8.28 -16.44
N GLU A 16 13.10 7.07 -16.53
CA GLU A 16 14.35 6.82 -17.26
C GLU A 16 14.12 6.16 -18.62
N SER A 17 13.16 5.26 -18.72
CA SER A 17 12.88 4.50 -19.93
C SER A 17 11.41 4.15 -20.08
N PRO A 18 10.92 3.91 -21.31
CA PRO A 18 9.55 3.49 -21.52
C PRO A 18 9.27 2.14 -20.83
N LYS A 19 8.16 2.04 -20.11
CA LYS A 19 7.75 0.76 -19.49
C LYS A 19 6.31 0.39 -19.87
N LYS A 20 6.11 -0.87 -20.24
CA LYS A 20 4.77 -1.47 -20.36
C LYS A 20 4.11 -1.58 -18.98
N PRO A 21 2.76 -1.59 -18.88
CA PRO A 21 2.04 -1.65 -17.60
C PRO A 21 2.51 -2.74 -16.64
N TYR A 22 2.76 -3.96 -17.15
CA TYR A 22 3.24 -5.05 -16.30
C TYR A 22 4.65 -4.81 -15.74
N ARG A 23 5.52 -4.10 -16.46
CA ARG A 23 6.86 -3.71 -15.97
C ARG A 23 6.77 -2.63 -14.91
N ILE A 24 5.84 -1.68 -15.06
CA ILE A 24 5.54 -0.66 -14.05
C ILE A 24 5.10 -1.37 -12.75
N ILE A 25 4.12 -2.29 -12.83
CA ILE A 25 3.66 -3.06 -11.67
C ILE A 25 4.81 -3.82 -11.02
N LYS A 26 5.63 -4.53 -11.81
CA LYS A 26 6.79 -5.27 -11.28
C LYS A 26 7.79 -4.36 -10.57
N GLY A 27 8.08 -3.19 -11.13
CA GLY A 27 8.99 -2.23 -10.51
C GLY A 27 8.45 -1.66 -9.20
N ILE A 28 7.15 -1.38 -9.13
CA ILE A 28 6.49 -0.95 -7.88
C ILE A 28 6.56 -2.07 -6.83
N VAL A 29 6.27 -3.32 -7.19
CA VAL A 29 6.41 -4.47 -6.27
C VAL A 29 7.84 -4.58 -5.73
N GLY A 30 8.84 -4.44 -6.60
CA GLY A 30 10.25 -4.49 -6.21
C GLY A 30 10.66 -3.37 -5.24
N LYS A 31 10.04 -2.19 -5.33
CA LYS A 31 10.33 -1.07 -4.43
C LYS A 31 9.87 -1.30 -2.99
N PHE A 32 8.80 -2.07 -2.79
CA PHE A 32 8.13 -2.20 -1.49
C PHE A 32 8.26 -3.60 -0.87
N ASP A 33 9.24 -4.37 -1.32
CA ASP A 33 9.65 -5.67 -0.79
C ASP A 33 8.46 -6.63 -0.52
N ILE A 34 7.97 -7.24 -1.62
CA ILE A 34 7.04 -8.39 -1.73
C ILE A 34 5.62 -8.23 -1.10
N GLU A 35 5.40 -7.40 -0.08
CA GLU A 35 4.12 -7.28 0.61
C GLU A 35 3.14 -6.26 0.02
N TYR A 36 3.62 -5.38 -0.86
CA TYR A 36 2.75 -4.48 -1.62
C TYR A 36 2.75 -4.81 -3.11
N LYS A 37 1.63 -5.37 -3.54
CA LYS A 37 1.29 -5.53 -4.95
C LYS A 37 0.13 -4.60 -5.30
N PRO A 38 0.37 -3.51 -6.06
CA PRO A 38 -0.72 -2.67 -6.51
C PRO A 38 -1.65 -3.47 -7.42
N SER A 39 -2.96 -3.26 -7.28
CA SER A 39 -3.95 -3.91 -8.14
C SER A 39 -3.92 -3.30 -9.54
N THR A 40 -4.31 -4.09 -10.54
CA THR A 40 -4.52 -3.58 -11.91
C THR A 40 -5.57 -2.46 -11.93
N GLY A 41 -6.63 -2.60 -11.13
CA GLY A 41 -7.66 -1.57 -10.94
C GLY A 41 -7.17 -0.28 -10.28
N MET A 42 -5.98 -0.27 -9.69
CA MET A 42 -5.31 0.96 -9.22
C MET A 42 -4.40 1.56 -10.29
N ILE A 43 -3.65 0.71 -11.00
CA ILE A 43 -2.61 1.15 -11.94
C ILE A 43 -3.18 1.64 -13.27
N TYR A 44 -4.12 0.93 -13.89
CA TYR A 44 -4.64 1.33 -15.20
C TYR A 44 -5.39 2.67 -15.17
N PRO A 45 -6.26 2.95 -14.18
CA PRO A 45 -6.88 4.27 -14.06
C PRO A 45 -5.86 5.38 -13.79
N ALA A 46 -4.76 5.09 -13.09
CA ALA A 46 -3.70 6.06 -12.86
C ALA A 46 -2.91 6.37 -14.14
N ILE A 47 -2.60 5.35 -14.96
CA ILE A 47 -2.01 5.55 -16.29
C ILE A 47 -2.91 6.43 -17.15
N ASP A 48 -4.22 6.14 -17.19
CA ASP A 48 -5.19 6.94 -17.96
C ASP A 48 -5.24 8.41 -17.50
N ARG A 49 -5.29 8.65 -16.18
CA ARG A 49 -5.21 10.02 -15.63
C ARG A 49 -3.92 10.73 -16.04
N LEU A 50 -2.77 10.08 -15.91
CA LEU A 50 -1.48 10.66 -16.26
C LEU A 50 -1.36 10.99 -17.76
N LEU A 51 -1.94 10.16 -18.63
CA LEU A 51 -2.03 10.42 -20.07
C LEU A 51 -2.89 11.65 -20.35
N LYS A 52 -4.10 11.70 -19.77
CA LYS A 52 -5.03 12.83 -19.94
C LYS A 52 -4.45 14.15 -19.44
N ALA A 53 -3.66 14.09 -18.36
CA ALA A 53 -2.95 15.25 -17.82
C ALA A 53 -1.67 15.63 -18.60
N GLY A 54 -1.27 14.83 -19.60
CA GLY A 54 -0.05 15.06 -20.38
C GLY A 54 1.25 14.81 -19.60
N TYR A 55 1.20 14.12 -18.45
CA TYR A 55 2.38 13.83 -17.62
C TYR A 55 3.16 12.59 -18.08
N ILE A 56 2.51 11.71 -18.83
CA ILE A 56 3.16 10.62 -19.53
C ILE A 56 2.66 10.59 -20.97
N LYS A 57 3.43 9.96 -21.86
CA LYS A 57 3.02 9.67 -23.23
C LYS A 57 3.21 8.20 -23.55
N LYS A 58 2.42 7.69 -24.51
CA LYS A 58 2.53 6.33 -25.02
C LYS A 58 3.54 6.27 -26.17
N THR A 59 4.40 5.25 -26.15
CA THR A 59 5.35 4.90 -27.21
C THR A 59 5.09 3.45 -27.65
N ILE A 60 5.85 2.97 -28.65
CA ILE A 60 5.78 1.57 -29.08
C ILE A 60 6.22 0.60 -27.96
N ASP A 61 7.13 1.04 -27.10
CA ASP A 61 7.72 0.24 -26.02
C ASP A 61 7.00 0.37 -24.67
N GLY A 62 6.06 1.31 -24.52
CA GLY A 62 5.27 1.49 -23.30
C GLY A 62 4.93 2.93 -23.01
N TYR A 63 5.06 3.33 -21.74
CA TYR A 63 4.81 4.69 -21.28
C TYR A 63 6.09 5.33 -20.79
N ILE A 64 6.28 6.61 -21.12
CA ILE A 64 7.43 7.42 -20.68
C ILE A 64 6.96 8.78 -20.15
N ILE A 65 7.64 9.31 -19.16
CA ILE A 65 7.37 10.64 -18.59
C ILE A 65 7.58 11.76 -19.62
N THR A 66 6.78 12.83 -19.53
CA THR A 66 6.97 14.07 -20.29
C THR A 66 7.71 15.13 -19.45
N GLU A 67 8.08 16.26 -20.04
CA GLU A 67 8.68 17.37 -19.28
C GLU A 67 7.70 17.95 -18.25
N GLU A 68 6.41 18.04 -18.60
CA GLU A 68 5.33 18.41 -17.69
C GLU A 68 5.21 17.42 -16.53
N GLY A 69 5.33 16.12 -16.82
CA GLY A 69 5.35 15.07 -15.81
C GLY A 69 6.55 15.17 -14.87
N LYS A 70 7.73 15.52 -15.38
CA LYS A 70 8.93 15.76 -14.55
C LYS A 70 8.72 16.95 -13.62
N LYS A 71 8.18 18.06 -14.12
CA LYS A 71 7.84 19.24 -13.30
C LYS A 71 6.80 18.89 -12.23
N TYR A 72 5.73 18.19 -12.61
CA TYR A 72 4.72 17.72 -11.67
C TYR A 72 5.31 16.82 -10.58
N ARG A 73 6.18 15.87 -10.92
CA ARG A 73 6.86 15.02 -9.95
C ARG A 73 7.77 15.81 -9.02
N SER A 74 8.55 16.76 -9.55
CA SER A 74 9.46 17.59 -8.75
C SER A 74 8.70 18.47 -7.75
N ASN A 75 7.65 19.15 -8.21
CA ASN A 75 6.84 20.05 -7.37
C ASN A 75 6.08 19.32 -6.26
N ASN A 76 5.92 18.00 -6.37
CA ASN A 76 5.17 17.18 -5.42
C ASN A 76 6.04 16.18 -4.65
N ARG A 77 7.36 16.32 -4.73
CA ARG A 77 8.30 15.36 -4.12
C ARG A 77 8.11 15.23 -2.61
N GLU A 78 7.99 16.34 -1.89
CA GLU A 78 7.82 16.31 -0.42
C GLU A 78 6.49 15.66 -0.02
N ASN A 79 5.41 16.00 -0.73
CA ASN A 79 4.10 15.37 -0.53
C ASN A 79 4.15 13.86 -0.81
N TYR A 80 4.90 13.46 -1.84
CA TYR A 80 5.10 12.06 -2.17
C TYR A 80 5.88 11.32 -1.09
N GLU A 81 6.96 11.90 -0.57
CA GLU A 81 7.76 11.32 0.50
C GLU A 81 6.92 11.11 1.77
N LYS A 82 6.10 12.10 2.15
CA LYS A 82 5.13 11.99 3.25
C LYS A 82 4.10 10.88 3.02
N LEU A 83 3.51 10.81 1.82
CA LEU A 83 2.54 9.76 1.48
C LEU A 83 3.17 8.36 1.51
N ILE A 84 4.41 8.21 1.04
CA ILE A 84 5.14 6.95 1.11
C ILE A 84 5.45 6.57 2.55
N SER A 85 5.94 7.50 3.37
CA SER A 85 6.25 7.21 4.77
C SER A 85 5.00 6.70 5.49
N ASN A 86 3.91 7.46 5.41
CA ASN A 86 2.63 7.06 6.02
C ASN A 86 2.14 5.71 5.48
N PHE A 87 2.29 5.46 4.17
CA PHE A 87 1.92 4.19 3.57
C PHE A 87 2.76 3.03 4.13
N MET A 88 4.08 3.22 4.25
CA MET A 88 5.01 2.22 4.77
C MET A 88 4.80 1.96 6.26
N ASP A 89 4.59 2.99 7.06
CA ASP A 89 4.32 2.87 8.49
C ASP A 89 3.04 2.07 8.75
N ASN A 90 1.98 2.39 8.00
CA ASN A 90 0.73 1.63 8.05
C ASN A 90 0.96 0.16 7.64
N LYS A 91 1.73 -0.09 6.59
CA LYS A 91 2.03 -1.46 6.14
C LYS A 91 2.79 -2.26 7.19
N LEU A 92 3.83 -1.67 7.78
CA LEU A 92 4.61 -2.29 8.86
C LEU A 92 3.72 -2.63 10.05
N PHE A 93 2.85 -1.70 10.45
CA PHE A 93 1.86 -1.93 11.50
C PHE A 93 0.97 -3.15 11.17
N PHE A 94 0.35 -3.19 9.99
CA PHE A 94 -0.53 -4.30 9.60
C PHE A 94 0.22 -5.64 9.50
N ARG A 95 1.47 -5.64 9.07
CA ARG A 95 2.33 -6.84 9.07
C ARG A 95 2.53 -7.36 10.49
N ASN A 96 2.92 -6.48 11.41
CA ASN A 96 3.13 -6.83 12.81
C ASN A 96 1.83 -7.27 13.49
N LEU A 97 0.71 -6.62 13.19
CA LEU A 97 -0.62 -7.01 13.66
C LEU A 97 -0.98 -8.42 13.17
N ARG A 98 -0.78 -8.73 11.88
CA ARG A 98 -1.03 -10.08 11.35
C ARG A 98 -0.19 -11.13 12.05
N LYS A 99 1.08 -10.82 12.33
CA LYS A 99 1.97 -11.71 13.09
C LYS A 99 1.42 -11.94 14.50
N ALA A 100 1.12 -10.87 15.24
CA ALA A 100 0.58 -10.97 16.60
C ALA A 100 -0.74 -11.75 16.67
N VAL A 101 -1.66 -11.52 15.73
CA VAL A 101 -2.93 -12.27 15.64
C VAL A 101 -2.68 -13.75 15.31
N ARG A 102 -1.74 -14.05 14.41
CA ARG A 102 -1.37 -15.45 14.10
C ARG A 102 -0.79 -16.15 15.32
N ASP A 103 0.11 -15.48 16.03
CA ASP A 103 0.75 -16.01 17.24
C ASP A 103 -0.33 -16.28 18.31
N LEU A 104 -1.27 -15.34 18.53
CA LEU A 104 -2.42 -15.53 19.41
C LEU A 104 -3.26 -16.76 19.03
N ILE A 105 -3.59 -16.92 17.74
CA ILE A 105 -4.36 -18.08 17.25
C ILE A 105 -3.59 -19.38 17.49
N SER A 106 -2.28 -19.42 17.26
CA SER A 106 -1.45 -20.61 17.51
C SER A 106 -1.46 -20.96 19.00
N THR A 107 -1.23 -19.97 19.86
CA THR A 107 -1.26 -20.14 21.32
C THR A 107 -2.59 -20.69 21.80
N ILE A 108 -3.72 -20.18 21.30
CA ILE A 108 -5.06 -20.69 21.65
C ILE A 108 -5.22 -22.15 21.21
N LYS A 109 -4.72 -22.52 20.01
CA LYS A 109 -4.82 -23.90 19.49
C LYS A 109 -3.98 -24.90 20.27
N GLU A 110 -2.83 -24.46 20.77
CA GLU A 110 -1.86 -25.29 21.50
C GLU A 110 -2.15 -25.35 23.01
N SER A 111 -3.02 -24.45 23.51
CA SER A 111 -3.43 -24.39 24.91
C SER A 111 -4.34 -25.54 25.32
N ASP A 112 -4.41 -25.78 26.62
CA ASP A 112 -5.33 -26.74 27.23
C ASP A 112 -6.80 -26.42 26.90
N LYS A 113 -7.54 -27.44 26.44
CA LYS A 113 -8.93 -27.25 25.95
C LYS A 113 -9.90 -26.87 27.07
N SER A 114 -9.72 -27.37 28.29
CA SER A 114 -10.54 -26.98 29.45
C SER A 114 -10.28 -25.52 29.79
N TYR A 115 -9.02 -25.10 29.83
CA TYR A 115 -8.66 -23.71 30.06
C TYR A 115 -9.31 -22.77 29.03
N ILE A 116 -9.19 -23.08 27.73
CA ILE A 116 -9.81 -22.26 26.68
C ILE A 116 -11.33 -22.22 26.83
N ARG A 117 -11.99 -23.34 27.13
CA ARG A 117 -13.45 -23.38 27.32
C ARG A 117 -13.90 -22.54 28.50
N GLU A 118 -13.17 -22.58 29.61
CA GLU A 118 -13.49 -21.81 30.83
C GLU A 118 -13.25 -20.32 30.63
N ASN A 119 -12.26 -19.93 29.82
CA ASN A 119 -11.84 -18.53 29.67
C ASN A 119 -12.27 -17.89 28.34
N GLN A 120 -13.00 -18.59 27.47
CA GLN A 120 -13.35 -18.09 26.12
C GLN A 120 -14.10 -16.76 26.13
N GLU A 121 -15.00 -16.54 27.09
CA GLU A 121 -15.78 -15.29 27.16
C GLU A 121 -14.87 -14.12 27.49
N THR A 122 -13.98 -14.27 28.49
CA THR A 122 -12.98 -13.26 28.86
C THR A 122 -12.03 -12.95 27.71
N ILE A 123 -11.51 -13.99 27.03
CA ILE A 123 -10.59 -13.82 25.89
C ILE A 123 -11.27 -13.02 24.77
N ILE A 124 -12.53 -13.34 24.44
CA ILE A 124 -13.28 -12.62 23.41
C ILE A 124 -13.55 -11.17 23.85
N GLU A 125 -13.90 -10.96 25.12
CA GLU A 125 -14.18 -9.63 25.67
C GLU A 125 -12.95 -8.71 25.60
N GLU A 126 -11.76 -9.21 25.96
CA GLU A 126 -10.51 -8.46 25.87
C GLU A 126 -10.19 -8.02 24.42
N ILE A 127 -10.40 -8.90 23.44
CA ILE A 127 -10.24 -8.56 22.02
C ILE A 127 -11.29 -7.50 21.61
N GLY A 128 -12.52 -7.64 22.11
CA GLY A 128 -13.61 -6.68 21.90
C GLY A 128 -13.30 -5.30 22.47
N GLU A 129 -12.69 -5.23 23.65
CA GLU A 129 -12.26 -3.99 24.29
C GLU A 129 -11.25 -3.22 23.46
N ILE A 130 -10.25 -3.91 22.89
CA ILE A 130 -9.26 -3.29 22.00
C ILE A 130 -9.98 -2.61 20.84
N SER A 131 -10.95 -3.29 20.23
CA SER A 131 -11.74 -2.75 19.12
C SER A 131 -12.56 -1.51 19.52
N ARG A 132 -13.19 -1.53 20.71
CA ARG A 132 -13.96 -0.38 21.25
C ARG A 132 -13.07 0.82 21.54
N LYS A 133 -11.89 0.60 22.14
CA LYS A 133 -10.91 1.66 22.45
C LYS A 133 -10.42 2.36 21.19
N ILE A 134 -10.25 1.63 20.08
CA ILE A 134 -9.87 2.20 18.78
C ILE A 134 -11.00 3.05 18.21
N LYS A 135 -12.24 2.53 18.17
CA LYS A 135 -13.41 3.27 17.65
C LYS A 135 -13.69 4.59 18.37
N ASN A 136 -13.43 4.66 19.67
CA ASN A 136 -13.69 5.86 20.48
C ASN A 136 -12.59 6.93 20.35
N LYS A 137 -11.53 6.68 19.57
CA LYS A 137 -10.45 7.64 19.29
C LYS A 137 -10.54 8.26 17.89
N GLU A 138 -11.53 7.86 17.08
CA GLU A 138 -11.93 8.52 15.83
C GLU A 138 -13.03 9.55 16.10
#